data_AF-A0A1F5JLL9-F1
#
_entry.id   AF-A0A1F5JLL9-F1
#
_cell.length_a   1.000
_cell.length_b   1.000
_cell.length_c   1.000
_cell.angle_alpha   90.00
_cell.angle_beta   90.00
_cell.angle_gamma   90.00
#
_symmetry.space_group_name_H-M   'P 1'
#
loop_
_entity.id
_entity.type
_entity.pdbx_description
1 polymer ?
#
loop_
_entity_poly.entity_id
_entity_poly.type
_entity_poly.pdbx_seq_one_letter_code
_entity_poly.pdbx_strand_id
1 'polypeptide(L)'
;MTQFINKFKIPTLLGLGIIFLGLASGLYLVLREQTFLSQAAPNFTPRNITIANIAEDSVVISWQTSSAASSFVTFGQSNPGEQTALDDRDTNVPKSRLTHYVTLKNLLPKTNYQFKIISGKFTSDIAKFETATPLTNQTGLTPIIGSVLDGDSPLRDGIVYLSIPEAAAQSALVKEGGNFLIPLSRIRKADLSDTYQLTEGEVVKLTINSDKGNASMLFTLKASSLPLPPIKLGQNVDLTTTEETLITTNDLDKYDLNSDGKTNAADNVIILQNLGKNPKNTRADINEDAVVDQKDLDLMSQKLKELGSQ
;
A
#
# COMPACT_ATOMS: atom_id res chain seq x y z
N MET A 1 22.84 84.65 49.37
CA MET A 1 22.64 84.86 47.92
C MET A 1 21.71 83.76 47.43
N THR A 2 20.46 84.12 47.17
CA THR A 2 19.31 83.25 46.85
C THR A 2 19.50 82.61 45.47
N GLN A 3 19.50 81.27 45.37
CA GLN A 3 19.44 80.58 44.08
C GLN A 3 18.08 79.90 43.89
N PHE A 4 17.36 80.37 42.88
CA PHE A 4 16.10 79.83 42.36
C PHE A 4 16.33 78.46 41.71
N ILE A 5 15.81 77.39 42.31
CA ILE A 5 15.54 76.15 41.55
C ILE A 5 14.25 76.40 40.78
N ASN A 6 14.39 76.80 39.51
CA ASN A 6 13.26 77.01 38.61
C ASN A 6 12.60 75.65 38.35
N LYS A 7 11.38 75.44 38.88
CA LYS A 7 10.61 74.20 38.68
C LYS A 7 10.25 74.09 37.20
N PHE A 8 10.98 73.27 36.43
CA PHE A 8 10.64 72.95 35.05
C PHE A 8 9.33 72.16 35.05
N LYS A 9 8.20 72.86 34.87
CA LYS A 9 6.87 72.26 34.80
C LYS A 9 6.63 71.86 33.35
N ILE A 10 6.64 70.56 33.08
CA ILE A 10 6.13 70.06 31.79
C ILE A 10 4.65 70.43 31.76
N PRO A 11 4.18 71.18 30.75
CA PRO A 11 2.75 71.44 30.59
C PRO A 11 2.00 70.11 30.56
N THR A 12 0.97 69.96 31.40
CA THR A 12 0.25 68.68 31.58
C THR A 12 -0.20 68.07 30.25
N LEU A 13 -0.51 68.91 29.26
CA LEU A 13 -0.87 68.52 27.89
C LEU A 13 0.28 67.83 27.12
N LEU A 14 1.53 68.31 27.28
CA LEU A 14 2.71 67.68 26.66
C LEU A 14 3.02 66.32 27.30
N GLY A 15 2.90 66.20 28.62
CA GLY A 15 3.05 64.93 29.33
C GLY A 15 1.99 63.90 28.90
N LEU A 16 0.73 64.33 28.80
CA LEU A 16 -0.37 63.48 28.35
C LEU A 16 -0.20 63.01 26.90
N GLY A 17 0.30 63.90 26.03
CA GLY A 17 0.58 63.58 24.63
C GLY A 17 1.63 62.48 24.47
N ILE A 18 2.72 62.52 25.25
CA ILE A 18 3.77 61.49 25.23
C ILE A 18 3.22 60.15 25.72
N ILE A 19 2.40 60.16 26.79
CA ILE A 19 1.76 58.94 27.31
C ILE A 19 0.83 58.34 26.25
N PHE A 20 0.01 59.16 25.60
CA PHE A 20 -0.91 58.70 24.56
C PHE A 20 -0.16 58.10 23.35
N LEU A 21 0.92 58.75 22.90
CA LEU A 21 1.79 58.25 21.84
C LEU A 21 2.46 56.92 22.21
N GLY A 22 2.96 56.81 23.45
CA GLY A 22 3.53 55.58 23.97
C GLY A 22 2.51 54.45 24.03
N LEU A 23 1.30 54.73 24.51
CA LEU A 23 0.21 53.76 24.61
C LEU A 23 -0.25 53.29 23.23
N ALA A 24 -0.44 54.23 22.29
CA ALA A 24 -0.84 53.93 20.91
C ALA A 24 0.21 53.11 20.19
N SER A 25 1.50 53.44 20.37
CA SER A 25 2.61 52.69 19.77
C SER A 25 2.76 51.30 20.39
N GLY A 26 2.61 51.19 21.71
CA GLY A 26 2.60 49.91 22.41
C GLY A 26 1.45 49.02 21.94
N LEU A 27 0.24 49.57 21.84
CA LEU A 27 -0.92 48.85 21.33
C LEU A 27 -0.73 48.46 19.87
N TYR A 28 -0.16 49.34 19.04
CA TYR A 28 0.15 49.04 17.64
C TYR A 28 1.14 47.89 17.48
N LEU A 29 2.17 47.82 18.33
CA LEU A 29 3.15 46.73 18.32
C LEU A 29 2.57 45.42 18.86
N VAL A 30 1.70 45.48 19.87
CA VAL A 30 0.99 44.31 20.42
C VAL A 30 -0.05 43.76 19.43
N LEU A 31 -0.72 44.63 18.68
CA LEU A 31 -1.70 44.23 17.65
C LEU A 31 -1.06 43.74 16.35
N ARG A 32 0.24 43.98 16.14
CA ARG A 32 0.98 43.32 15.07
C ARG A 32 1.29 41.90 15.52
N GLU A 33 0.41 40.98 15.17
CA GLU A 33 0.67 39.54 15.30
C GLU A 33 1.99 39.20 14.62
N GLN A 34 3.03 38.90 15.43
CA GLN A 34 4.21 38.21 14.94
C GLN A 34 3.79 36.75 14.73
N THR A 35 3.26 36.45 13.54
CA THR A 35 3.03 35.07 13.12
C THR A 35 4.38 34.39 12.90
N PHE A 36 5.00 33.93 13.99
CA PHE A 36 6.07 32.94 13.91
C PHE A 36 5.45 31.64 13.40
N LEU A 37 5.36 31.50 12.09
CA LEU A 37 5.07 30.22 11.45
C LEU A 37 6.26 29.29 11.72
N SER A 38 6.22 28.60 12.85
CA SER A 38 7.13 27.50 13.15
C SER A 38 6.76 26.34 12.22
N GLN A 39 7.50 26.20 11.12
CA GLN A 39 7.41 25.02 10.28
C GLN A 39 8.31 23.94 10.88
N ALA A 40 7.74 22.77 11.20
CA ALA A 40 8.52 21.63 11.63
C ALA A 40 9.54 21.27 10.54
N ALA A 41 10.80 21.03 10.93
CA ALA A 41 11.82 20.58 10.00
C ALA A 41 11.40 19.24 9.36
N PRO A 42 11.72 19.00 8.07
CA PRO A 42 11.45 17.72 7.41
C PRO A 42 12.02 16.55 8.22
N ASN A 43 11.21 15.50 8.38
CA ASN A 43 11.59 14.33 9.15
C ASN A 43 11.97 13.18 8.20
N PHE A 44 13.28 12.93 8.11
CA PHE A 44 13.89 11.91 7.26
C PHE A 44 14.14 10.57 7.96
N THR A 45 13.71 10.42 9.22
CA THR A 45 13.91 9.19 9.99
C THR A 45 13.19 8.02 9.30
N PRO A 46 13.92 6.95 8.92
CA PRO A 46 13.33 5.72 8.41
C PRO A 46 12.34 5.11 9.42
N ARG A 47 11.21 4.66 8.91
CA ARG A 47 10.14 3.96 9.64
C ARG A 47 9.78 2.70 8.87
N ASN A 48 9.15 1.74 9.57
CA ASN A 48 8.71 0.47 8.98
C ASN A 48 9.85 -0.27 8.26
N ILE A 49 11.05 -0.24 8.86
CA ILE A 49 12.23 -0.91 8.29
C ILE A 49 11.94 -2.41 8.24
N THR A 50 11.98 -2.98 7.04
CA THR A 50 11.68 -4.38 6.78
C THR A 50 12.86 -5.02 6.05
N ILE A 51 13.26 -6.19 6.52
CA ILE A 51 14.27 -7.03 5.86
C ILE A 51 13.52 -8.24 5.28
N ALA A 52 13.63 -8.43 3.97
CA ALA A 52 12.88 -9.43 3.23
C ALA A 52 13.73 -10.05 2.12
N ASN A 53 13.21 -11.08 1.44
CA ASN A 53 13.84 -11.73 0.29
C ASN A 53 15.26 -12.21 0.61
N ILE A 54 15.50 -12.69 1.84
CA ILE A 54 16.84 -13.12 2.26
C ILE A 54 17.21 -14.38 1.46
N ALA A 55 18.24 -14.26 0.64
CA ALA A 55 18.85 -15.33 -0.14
C ALA A 55 20.28 -15.60 0.36
N GLU A 56 20.96 -16.51 -0.31
CA GLU A 56 22.36 -16.85 -0.02
C GLU A 56 23.34 -15.75 -0.46
N ASP A 57 22.97 -14.92 -1.43
CA ASP A 57 23.84 -13.91 -2.04
C ASP A 57 23.23 -12.50 -2.04
N SER A 58 22.03 -12.35 -1.46
CA SER A 58 21.27 -11.10 -1.52
C SER A 58 20.25 -10.96 -0.39
N VAL A 59 19.88 -9.71 -0.11
CA VAL A 59 18.80 -9.35 0.81
C VAL A 59 18.14 -8.06 0.35
N VAL A 60 16.85 -7.91 0.62
CA VAL A 60 16.13 -6.66 0.42
C VAL A 60 15.95 -5.95 1.76
N ILE A 61 16.21 -4.65 1.75
CA ILE A 61 15.93 -3.75 2.87
C ILE A 61 15.03 -2.64 2.36
N SER A 62 13.89 -2.45 3.02
CA SER A 62 12.91 -1.44 2.66
C SER A 62 12.44 -0.63 3.85
N TRP A 63 12.06 0.63 3.61
CA TRP A 63 11.55 1.53 4.64
C TRP A 63 10.75 2.68 4.03
N GLN A 64 10.14 3.48 4.91
CA GLN A 64 9.43 4.71 4.55
C GLN A 64 9.96 5.90 5.35
N THR A 65 9.83 7.10 4.80
CA THR A 65 10.08 8.36 5.50
C THR A 65 8.83 9.24 5.48
N SER A 66 8.68 10.12 6.47
CA SER A 66 7.58 11.10 6.51
C SER A 66 7.80 12.30 5.59
N SER A 67 9.01 12.45 5.06
CA SER A 67 9.38 13.51 4.10
C SER A 67 10.30 12.91 3.05
N ALA A 68 10.12 13.29 1.80
CA ALA A 68 10.90 12.73 0.70
C ALA A 68 12.39 12.97 0.92
N ALA A 69 13.19 11.91 0.88
CA ALA A 69 14.62 11.95 1.17
C ALA A 69 15.42 11.18 0.12
N SER A 70 16.59 11.68 -0.24
CA SER A 70 17.62 10.86 -0.89
C SER A 70 18.15 9.88 0.16
N SER A 71 17.98 8.59 -0.09
CA SER A 71 18.21 7.54 0.91
C SER A 71 18.91 6.33 0.30
N PHE A 72 19.82 5.71 1.06
CA PHE A 72 20.60 4.54 0.62
C PHE A 72 21.07 3.71 1.81
N VAL A 73 21.55 2.50 1.55
CA VAL A 73 22.10 1.60 2.58
C VAL A 73 23.61 1.54 2.46
N THR A 74 24.31 1.61 3.58
CA THR A 74 25.71 1.18 3.67
C THR A 74 25.79 -0.13 4.44
N PHE A 75 26.65 -1.06 4.05
CA PHE A 75 26.76 -2.37 4.69
C PHE A 75 28.17 -2.97 4.58
N GLY A 76 28.42 -4.01 5.37
CA GLY A 76 29.67 -4.77 5.34
C GLY A 76 29.72 -5.84 6.43
N GLN A 77 30.76 -6.68 6.41
CA GLN A 77 30.90 -7.78 7.37
C GLN A 77 31.49 -7.27 8.69
N SER A 78 32.63 -6.57 8.60
CA SER A 78 33.33 -6.03 9.77
C SER A 78 32.84 -4.62 10.11
N ASN A 79 32.57 -3.82 9.08
CA ASN A 79 32.13 -2.44 9.20
C ASN A 79 30.94 -2.15 8.26
N PRO A 80 29.83 -1.57 8.74
CA PRO A 80 28.66 -1.23 7.92
C PRO A 80 28.92 -0.10 6.90
N GLY A 81 30.15 0.40 6.73
CA GLY A 81 30.54 1.39 5.73
C GLY A 81 31.42 0.86 4.60
N GLU A 82 31.60 -0.46 4.49
CA GLU A 82 32.46 -1.09 3.46
C GLU A 82 31.89 -0.91 2.05
N GLN A 83 30.56 -1.02 1.91
CA GLN A 83 29.85 -0.97 0.65
C GLN A 83 28.62 -0.07 0.75
N THR A 84 28.17 0.43 -0.40
CA THR A 84 26.97 1.26 -0.53
C THR A 84 26.05 0.65 -1.58
N ALA A 85 24.76 0.57 -1.26
CA ALA A 85 23.71 0.17 -2.19
C ALA A 85 22.63 1.25 -2.26
N LEU A 86 22.27 1.61 -3.49
CA LEU A 86 21.22 2.59 -3.78
C LEU A 86 19.85 1.91 -3.88
N ASP A 87 18.80 2.72 -3.88
CA ASP A 87 17.46 2.24 -4.23
C ASP A 87 17.46 1.56 -5.60
N ASP A 88 16.73 0.46 -5.75
CA ASP A 88 16.70 -0.33 -6.98
C ASP A 88 16.18 0.46 -8.20
N ARG A 89 15.51 1.60 -7.97
CA ARG A 89 15.04 2.53 -9.00
C ARG A 89 16.06 3.62 -9.36
N ASP A 90 17.19 3.68 -8.66
CA ASP A 90 18.27 4.62 -8.93
C ASP A 90 19.33 4.00 -9.85
N THR A 91 19.86 4.82 -10.76
CA THR A 91 20.91 4.37 -11.69
C THR A 91 22.29 4.59 -11.11
N ASN A 92 22.59 5.84 -10.72
CA ASN A 92 23.93 6.24 -10.21
C ASN A 92 23.87 7.16 -8.99
N VAL A 93 22.74 7.83 -8.76
CA VAL A 93 22.61 8.84 -7.70
C VAL A 93 21.31 8.61 -6.90
N PRO A 94 21.33 8.74 -5.57
CA PRO A 94 20.14 8.59 -4.75
C PRO A 94 19.10 9.69 -5.06
N LYS A 95 17.91 9.30 -5.50
CA LYS A 95 16.80 10.25 -5.72
C LYS A 95 15.89 10.35 -4.50
N SER A 96 15.27 11.51 -4.35
CA SER A 96 14.35 11.79 -3.25
C SER A 96 13.03 11.03 -3.41
N ARG A 97 12.67 10.22 -2.41
CA ARG A 97 11.43 9.41 -2.36
C ARG A 97 10.91 9.28 -0.94
N LEU A 98 9.65 8.85 -0.80
CA LEU A 98 9.03 8.53 0.50
C LEU A 98 9.13 7.04 0.84
N THR A 99 9.16 6.19 -0.17
CA THR A 99 9.35 4.73 -0.07
C THR A 99 10.73 4.37 -0.60
N HIS A 100 11.41 3.45 0.07
CA HIS A 100 12.74 3.00 -0.33
C HIS A 100 12.80 1.48 -0.38
N TYR A 101 13.44 0.96 -1.43
CA TYR A 101 13.60 -0.47 -1.68
C TYR A 101 15.00 -0.71 -2.23
N VAL A 102 15.85 -1.36 -1.43
CA VAL A 102 17.27 -1.57 -1.73
C VAL A 102 17.57 -3.06 -1.70
N THR A 103 18.07 -3.60 -2.81
CA THR A 103 18.61 -4.96 -2.87
C THR A 103 20.13 -4.94 -2.69
N LEU A 104 20.61 -5.52 -1.60
CA LEU A 104 22.03 -5.84 -1.41
C LEU A 104 22.34 -7.12 -2.18
N LYS A 105 23.41 -7.12 -2.99
CA LYS A 105 23.77 -8.23 -3.90
C LYS A 105 25.23 -8.62 -3.72
N ASN A 106 25.62 -9.76 -4.30
CA ASN A 106 26.99 -10.28 -4.26
C ASN A 106 27.49 -10.53 -2.83
N LEU A 107 26.59 -10.99 -1.96
CA LEU A 107 26.91 -11.34 -0.59
C LEU A 107 27.47 -12.76 -0.52
N LEU A 108 28.22 -13.04 0.55
CA LEU A 108 28.66 -14.39 0.85
C LEU A 108 27.55 -15.16 1.56
N PRO A 109 27.35 -16.45 1.27
CA PRO A 109 26.34 -17.28 1.92
C PRO A 109 26.64 -17.49 3.41
N LYS A 110 25.58 -17.73 4.20
CA LYS A 110 25.66 -17.97 5.65
C LYS A 110 26.61 -17.02 6.39
N THR A 111 26.56 -15.74 6.04
CA THR A 111 27.45 -14.71 6.54
C THR A 111 26.66 -13.61 7.22
N ASN A 112 27.16 -13.18 8.38
CA ASN A 112 26.60 -12.08 9.13
C ASN A 112 27.08 -10.74 8.55
N TYR A 113 26.15 -9.84 8.29
CA TYR A 113 26.41 -8.49 7.82
C TYR A 113 25.81 -7.47 8.78
N GLN A 114 26.40 -6.28 8.74
CA GLN A 114 25.95 -5.09 9.45
C GLN A 114 25.59 -4.03 8.43
N PHE A 115 24.53 -3.26 8.68
CA PHE A 115 24.13 -2.16 7.80
C PHE A 115 23.64 -0.93 8.57
N LYS A 116 23.63 0.20 7.87
CA LYS A 116 23.01 1.47 8.27
C LYS A 116 22.20 2.03 7.11
N ILE A 117 21.14 2.75 7.44
CA ILE A 117 20.36 3.53 6.49
C ILE A 117 20.78 4.99 6.62
N ILE A 118 21.19 5.59 5.49
CA ILE A 118 21.48 7.01 5.37
C ILE A 118 20.31 7.65 4.66
N SER A 119 19.63 8.59 5.31
CA SER A 119 18.41 9.23 4.81
C SER A 119 18.47 10.74 4.98
N GLY A 120 18.78 11.46 3.89
CA GLY A 120 19.08 12.88 3.97
C GLY A 120 20.22 13.15 4.95
N LYS A 121 19.93 13.84 6.06
CA LYS A 121 20.90 14.11 7.14
C LYS A 121 20.84 13.10 8.29
N PHE A 122 19.93 12.14 8.24
CA PHE A 122 19.75 11.12 9.25
C PHE A 122 20.64 9.90 8.94
N THR A 123 21.18 9.28 9.99
CA THR A 123 21.87 7.98 9.93
C THR A 123 21.25 7.08 10.99
N SER A 124 20.82 5.88 10.60
CA SER A 124 20.26 4.91 11.53
C SER A 124 21.31 4.29 12.45
N ASP A 125 20.84 3.65 13.51
CA ASP A 125 21.65 2.70 14.28
C ASP A 125 22.09 1.52 13.40
N ILE A 126 23.09 0.79 13.88
CA ILE A 126 23.59 -0.42 13.21
C ILE A 126 22.57 -1.53 13.40
N ALA A 127 22.09 -2.07 12.29
CA ALA A 127 21.28 -3.28 12.24
C ALA A 127 22.08 -4.43 11.61
N LYS A 128 21.62 -5.66 11.83
CA LYS A 128 22.29 -6.88 11.37
C LYS A 128 21.33 -7.78 10.60
N PHE A 129 21.89 -8.56 9.68
CA PHE A 129 21.20 -9.66 9.04
C PHE A 129 22.20 -10.77 8.73
N GLU A 130 21.69 -11.98 8.51
CA GLU A 130 22.47 -13.12 8.05
C GLU A 130 21.89 -13.59 6.71
N THR A 131 22.74 -13.82 5.72
CA THR A 131 22.33 -14.43 4.44
C THR A 131 22.01 -15.90 4.63
N ALA A 132 21.12 -16.47 3.83
CA ALA A 132 20.71 -17.86 3.95
C ALA A 132 21.81 -18.86 3.55
N THR A 133 21.61 -20.13 3.92
CA THR A 133 22.44 -21.26 3.46
C THR A 133 22.18 -21.52 1.96
N PRO A 134 23.18 -21.89 1.13
CA PRO A 134 22.94 -22.15 -0.29
C PRO A 134 21.91 -23.24 -0.54
N LEU A 135 21.03 -23.05 -1.53
CA LEU A 135 20.04 -24.07 -1.92
C LEU A 135 20.50 -24.93 -3.07
N THR A 136 20.12 -26.20 -3.01
CA THR A 136 20.25 -27.16 -4.12
C THR A 136 18.93 -27.43 -4.83
N ASN A 137 17.79 -27.06 -4.22
CA ASN A 137 16.44 -27.34 -4.74
C ASN A 137 15.59 -26.07 -4.82
N GLN A 138 14.75 -25.97 -5.85
CA GLN A 138 13.75 -24.91 -6.03
C GLN A 138 12.35 -25.51 -5.92
N THR A 139 11.38 -24.73 -5.44
CA THR A 139 9.98 -25.12 -5.47
C THR A 139 9.41 -24.88 -6.87
N GLY A 140 8.50 -25.74 -7.33
CA GLY A 140 7.86 -25.66 -8.65
C GLY A 140 6.70 -24.66 -8.73
N LEU A 141 6.56 -23.77 -7.75
CA LEU A 141 5.39 -22.90 -7.63
C LEU A 141 5.51 -21.66 -8.51
N THR A 142 4.38 -21.28 -9.09
CA THR A 142 4.27 -20.07 -9.89
C THR A 142 4.36 -18.82 -9.02
N PRO A 143 4.92 -17.71 -9.53
CA PRO A 143 4.99 -16.46 -8.77
C PRO A 143 3.59 -15.90 -8.48
N ILE A 144 3.47 -15.15 -7.38
CA ILE A 144 2.28 -14.33 -7.14
C ILE A 144 2.35 -13.10 -8.05
N ILE A 145 1.32 -12.90 -8.84
CA ILE A 145 1.17 -11.77 -9.75
C ILE A 145 -0.11 -11.03 -9.35
N GLY A 146 -0.01 -9.71 -9.26
CA GLY A 146 -1.16 -8.87 -8.96
C GLY A 146 -0.94 -7.43 -9.41
N SER A 147 -1.97 -6.62 -9.22
CA SER A 147 -1.94 -5.18 -9.46
C SER A 147 -2.49 -4.41 -8.26
N VAL A 148 -1.97 -3.20 -8.07
CA VAL A 148 -2.40 -2.27 -7.04
C VAL A 148 -2.89 -0.98 -7.70
N LEU A 149 -4.03 -0.48 -7.21
CA LEU A 149 -4.68 0.73 -7.69
C LEU A 149 -4.74 1.79 -6.58
N ASP A 150 -4.58 3.04 -6.99
CA ASP A 150 -4.92 4.26 -6.24
C ASP A 150 -6.23 4.82 -6.82
N GLY A 151 -7.36 4.57 -6.15
CA GLY A 151 -8.68 4.74 -6.74
C GLY A 151 -8.87 3.80 -7.93
N ASP A 152 -9.02 4.36 -9.13
CA ASP A 152 -9.13 3.62 -10.39
C ASP A 152 -7.86 3.72 -11.26
N SER A 153 -6.81 4.38 -10.75
CA SER A 153 -5.53 4.52 -11.47
C SER A 153 -4.49 3.54 -10.94
N PRO A 154 -3.58 3.03 -11.77
CA PRO A 154 -2.47 2.21 -11.29
C PRO A 154 -1.60 2.93 -10.26
N LEU A 155 -1.25 2.23 -9.18
CA LEU A 155 -0.30 2.74 -8.20
C LEU A 155 1.10 2.74 -8.82
N ARG A 156 1.78 3.90 -8.82
CA ARG A 156 3.08 4.05 -9.48
C ARG A 156 4.27 3.68 -8.60
N ASP A 157 4.09 3.75 -7.28
CA ASP A 157 5.14 3.54 -6.29
C ASP A 157 4.54 2.89 -5.06
N GLY A 158 5.15 1.81 -4.60
CA GLY A 158 4.72 1.05 -3.44
C GLY A 158 5.55 -0.19 -3.27
N ILE A 159 5.43 -0.81 -2.10
CA ILE A 159 6.11 -2.06 -1.77
C ILE A 159 5.05 -3.03 -1.29
N VAL A 160 5.03 -4.20 -1.93
CA VAL A 160 4.19 -5.32 -1.53
C VAL A 160 5.02 -6.26 -0.69
N TYR A 161 4.48 -6.70 0.43
CA TYR A 161 5.07 -7.69 1.33
C TYR A 161 4.17 -8.91 1.41
N LEU A 162 4.74 -10.08 1.20
CA LEU A 162 4.09 -11.37 1.41
C LEU A 162 4.58 -11.96 2.73
N SER A 163 3.63 -12.25 3.60
CA SER A 163 3.83 -12.97 4.86
C SER A 163 3.15 -14.33 4.77
N ILE A 164 3.94 -15.36 5.03
CA ILE A 164 3.50 -16.75 5.14
C ILE A 164 3.91 -17.20 6.54
N PRO A 165 3.04 -17.87 7.31
CA PRO A 165 3.40 -18.44 8.60
C PRO A 165 4.67 -19.28 8.51
N GLU A 166 5.61 -19.09 9.45
CA GLU A 166 6.88 -19.84 9.54
C GLU A 166 7.87 -19.66 8.36
N ALA A 167 7.55 -18.81 7.38
CA ALA A 167 8.45 -18.48 6.28
C ALA A 167 9.09 -17.10 6.45
N ALA A 168 10.26 -16.91 5.84
CA ALA A 168 10.89 -15.61 5.73
C ALA A 168 10.07 -14.68 4.82
N ALA A 169 9.91 -13.43 5.25
CA ALA A 169 9.14 -12.43 4.53
C ALA A 169 9.65 -12.23 3.10
N GLN A 170 8.71 -12.16 2.15
CA GLN A 170 8.99 -11.81 0.77
C GLN A 170 8.41 -10.43 0.45
N SER A 171 8.93 -9.81 -0.59
CA SER A 171 8.57 -8.47 -0.99
C SER A 171 8.82 -8.25 -2.46
N ALA A 172 8.11 -7.28 -3.03
CA ALA A 172 8.35 -6.77 -4.37
C ALA A 172 7.99 -5.30 -4.47
N LEU A 173 8.70 -4.61 -5.36
CA LEU A 173 8.35 -3.25 -5.74
C LEU A 173 7.13 -3.25 -6.68
N VAL A 174 6.19 -2.34 -6.43
CA VAL A 174 5.13 -2.00 -7.39
C VAL A 174 5.74 -1.17 -8.52
N LYS A 175 5.57 -1.62 -9.77
CA LYS A 175 6.07 -0.92 -10.95
C LYS A 175 5.12 0.20 -11.38
N GLU A 176 5.56 1.07 -12.29
CA GLU A 176 4.76 2.23 -12.75
C GLU A 176 3.36 1.87 -13.28
N GLY A 177 3.17 0.63 -13.77
CA GLY A 177 1.88 0.10 -14.22
C GLY A 177 1.00 -0.50 -13.13
N GLY A 178 1.32 -0.32 -11.83
CA GLY A 178 0.59 -0.91 -10.71
C GLY A 178 0.87 -2.39 -10.49
N ASN A 179 1.60 -3.05 -11.37
CA ASN A 179 1.85 -4.47 -11.31
C ASN A 179 3.04 -4.81 -10.39
N PHE A 180 2.94 -5.95 -9.70
CA PHE A 180 4.02 -6.53 -8.91
C PHE A 180 4.13 -8.03 -9.18
N LEU A 181 5.29 -8.59 -8.85
CA LEU A 181 5.56 -10.02 -8.98
C LEU A 181 6.42 -10.46 -7.81
N ILE A 182 5.94 -11.44 -7.02
CA ILE A 182 6.69 -12.05 -5.92
C ILE A 182 7.04 -13.49 -6.31
N PRO A 183 8.32 -13.80 -6.56
CA PRO A 183 8.76 -15.16 -6.85
C PRO A 183 8.56 -16.07 -5.63
N LEU A 184 7.94 -17.24 -5.82
CA LEU A 184 7.75 -18.25 -4.78
C LEU A 184 8.77 -19.41 -4.84
N SER A 185 9.64 -19.41 -5.85
CA SER A 185 10.54 -20.54 -6.16
C SER A 185 11.66 -20.77 -5.13
N ARG A 186 11.94 -19.77 -4.27
CA ARG A 186 13.06 -19.77 -3.31
C ARG A 186 12.69 -19.23 -1.93
N ILE A 187 11.44 -19.42 -1.50
CA ILE A 187 11.02 -19.01 -0.16
C ILE A 187 11.82 -19.81 0.88
N ARG A 188 12.26 -19.13 1.93
CA ARG A 188 13.03 -19.72 3.03
C ARG A 188 12.16 -19.90 4.26
N LYS A 189 12.51 -20.86 5.10
CA LYS A 189 12.00 -20.89 6.49
C LYS A 189 12.41 -19.62 7.22
N ALA A 190 11.66 -19.24 8.26
CA ALA A 190 11.96 -18.05 9.04
C ALA A 190 13.37 -18.05 9.67
N ASP A 191 13.94 -19.23 9.93
CA ASP A 191 15.29 -19.42 10.46
C ASP A 191 16.39 -19.42 9.38
N LEU A 192 16.03 -19.28 8.10
CA LEU A 192 16.92 -19.26 6.94
C LEU A 192 17.75 -20.55 6.72
N SER A 193 17.42 -21.62 7.44
CA SER A 193 18.18 -22.88 7.40
C SER A 193 18.00 -23.64 6.09
N ASP A 194 16.80 -23.57 5.50
CA ASP A 194 16.39 -24.38 4.36
C ASP A 194 15.26 -23.69 3.55
N THR A 195 14.88 -24.30 2.43
CA THR A 195 13.69 -23.94 1.66
C THR A 195 12.43 -24.16 2.51
N TYR A 196 11.48 -23.22 2.41
CA TYR A 196 10.13 -23.39 2.91
C TYR A 196 9.30 -24.16 1.89
N GLN A 197 8.72 -25.28 2.32
CA GLN A 197 7.87 -26.11 1.49
C GLN A 197 6.44 -25.58 1.56
N LEU A 198 6.16 -24.60 0.70
CA LEU A 198 4.85 -23.98 0.58
C LEU A 198 3.83 -25.01 0.09
N THR A 199 2.70 -25.14 0.79
CA THR A 199 1.63 -26.08 0.44
C THR A 199 0.43 -25.38 -0.17
N GLU A 200 -0.23 -26.03 -1.13
CA GLU A 200 -1.51 -25.54 -1.65
C GLU A 200 -2.54 -25.49 -0.52
N GLY A 201 -3.36 -24.44 -0.48
CA GLY A 201 -4.31 -24.25 0.62
C GLY A 201 -3.76 -23.46 1.81
N GLU A 202 -2.47 -23.10 1.82
CA GLU A 202 -1.92 -22.21 2.85
C GLU A 202 -2.50 -20.80 2.76
N VAL A 203 -2.87 -20.28 3.93
CA VAL A 203 -3.31 -18.90 4.09
C VAL A 203 -2.09 -17.99 4.14
N VAL A 204 -2.09 -16.99 3.26
CA VAL A 204 -1.01 -15.99 3.16
C VAL A 204 -1.56 -14.58 3.19
N LYS A 205 -0.74 -13.65 3.65
CA LYS A 205 -1.10 -12.23 3.75
C LYS A 205 -0.20 -11.39 2.85
N LEU A 206 -0.82 -10.59 1.98
CA LEU A 206 -0.18 -9.47 1.31
C LEU A 206 -0.45 -8.18 2.08
N THR A 207 0.59 -7.39 2.29
CA THR A 207 0.51 -6.01 2.80
C THR A 207 1.16 -5.09 1.78
N ILE A 208 0.47 -4.01 1.43
CA ILE A 208 0.96 -3.02 0.49
C ILE A 208 1.17 -1.72 1.26
N ASN A 209 2.38 -1.17 1.17
CA ASN A 209 2.71 0.14 1.73
C ASN A 209 3.16 1.07 0.62
N SER A 210 2.55 2.25 0.51
CA SER A 210 2.94 3.30 -0.43
C SER A 210 3.01 4.67 0.23
N ASP A 211 3.39 5.68 -0.53
CA ASP A 211 3.31 7.09 -0.13
C ASP A 211 1.87 7.62 -0.06
N LYS A 212 0.91 6.94 -0.71
CA LYS A 212 -0.50 7.33 -0.78
C LYS A 212 -1.41 6.60 0.19
N GLY A 213 -0.94 5.50 0.78
CA GLY A 213 -1.71 4.73 1.74
C GLY A 213 -1.22 3.30 1.85
N ASN A 214 -1.98 2.50 2.59
CA ASN A 214 -1.71 1.09 2.77
C ASN A 214 -2.93 0.26 2.35
N ALA A 215 -2.70 -1.01 2.02
CA ALA A 215 -3.76 -2.00 1.81
C ALA A 215 -3.29 -3.36 2.32
N SER A 216 -4.22 -4.28 2.54
CA SER A 216 -3.86 -5.67 2.79
C SER A 216 -4.86 -6.64 2.18
N MET A 217 -4.38 -7.85 1.87
CA MET A 217 -5.18 -8.94 1.35
C MET A 217 -4.76 -10.24 2.03
N LEU A 218 -5.70 -10.95 2.64
CA LEU A 218 -5.52 -12.32 3.13
C LEU A 218 -6.14 -13.26 2.08
N PHE A 219 -5.46 -14.33 1.68
CA PHE A 219 -6.01 -15.30 0.73
C PHE A 219 -5.34 -16.66 0.84
N THR A 220 -5.98 -17.66 0.25
CA THR A 220 -5.47 -19.04 0.18
C THR A 220 -4.68 -19.26 -1.11
N LEU A 221 -3.45 -19.76 -0.99
CA LEU A 221 -2.62 -20.10 -2.14
C LEU A 221 -3.26 -21.20 -2.98
N LYS A 222 -3.33 -20.98 -4.29
CA LYS A 222 -3.83 -21.93 -5.28
C LYS A 222 -2.67 -22.47 -6.12
N ALA A 223 -2.78 -23.74 -6.51
CA ALA A 223 -1.85 -24.45 -7.41
C ALA A 223 -1.59 -23.73 -8.74
N SER A 224 -2.62 -23.04 -9.25
CA SER A 224 -2.66 -22.42 -10.56
C SER A 224 -2.61 -20.90 -10.45
N SER A 225 -1.76 -20.28 -11.30
CA SER A 225 -1.39 -18.86 -11.31
C SER A 225 -2.49 -17.92 -11.81
N LEU A 226 -3.68 -17.97 -11.21
CA LEU A 226 -4.67 -16.92 -11.46
C LEU A 226 -4.11 -15.60 -10.91
N PRO A 227 -4.06 -14.54 -11.72
CA PRO A 227 -3.66 -13.23 -11.21
C PRO A 227 -4.63 -12.83 -10.10
N LEU A 228 -4.08 -12.25 -9.03
CA LEU A 228 -4.90 -11.71 -7.96
C LEU A 228 -5.81 -10.60 -8.51
N PRO A 229 -7.04 -10.46 -8.00
CA PRO A 229 -7.87 -9.31 -8.33
C PRO A 229 -7.13 -8.01 -7.96
N PRO A 230 -7.35 -6.90 -8.69
CA PRO A 230 -6.71 -5.63 -8.38
C PRO A 230 -6.98 -5.18 -6.95
N ILE A 231 -5.93 -4.80 -6.22
CA ILE A 231 -6.00 -4.37 -4.82
C ILE A 231 -6.08 -2.84 -4.79
N LYS A 232 -7.15 -2.26 -4.26
CA LYS A 232 -7.25 -0.80 -4.11
C LYS A 232 -6.64 -0.36 -2.78
N LEU A 233 -5.88 0.74 -2.79
CA LEU A 233 -5.37 1.36 -1.56
C LEU A 233 -6.52 1.71 -0.60
N GLY A 234 -6.27 1.55 0.70
CA GLY A 234 -7.27 1.74 1.75
C GLY A 234 -8.15 0.52 2.04
N GLN A 235 -8.03 -0.57 1.26
CA GLN A 235 -8.79 -1.80 1.50
C GLN A 235 -8.01 -2.81 2.35
N ASN A 236 -8.75 -3.53 3.18
CA ASN A 236 -8.31 -4.76 3.83
C ASN A 236 -9.27 -5.86 3.38
N VAL A 237 -8.80 -6.74 2.49
CA VAL A 237 -9.62 -7.79 1.85
C VAL A 237 -9.28 -9.12 2.48
N ASP A 238 -10.29 -9.91 2.84
CA ASP A 238 -10.11 -11.30 3.28
C ASP A 238 -10.80 -12.24 2.30
N LEU A 239 -9.99 -12.96 1.52
CA LEU A 239 -10.40 -13.98 0.56
C LEU A 239 -10.23 -15.41 1.13
N THR A 240 -9.91 -15.56 2.43
CA THR A 240 -9.83 -16.87 3.11
C THR A 240 -11.16 -17.28 3.68
N THR A 241 -11.89 -16.31 4.22
CA THR A 241 -13.33 -16.37 4.24
C THR A 241 -13.77 -16.36 2.80
N THR A 242 -14.38 -17.46 2.37
CA THR A 242 -15.49 -17.36 1.43
C THR A 242 -16.48 -16.38 2.08
N GLU A 243 -16.28 -15.08 1.89
CA GLU A 243 -17.39 -14.34 1.33
C GLU A 243 -17.58 -14.93 -0.07
N GLU A 244 -18.17 -16.14 -0.11
CA GLU A 244 -19.54 -16.17 -0.59
C GLU A 244 -20.18 -14.99 0.13
N THR A 245 -20.10 -13.80 -0.50
CA THR A 245 -21.36 -13.11 -0.66
C THR A 245 -22.25 -14.24 -1.12
N LEU A 246 -23.13 -14.67 -0.23
CA LEU A 246 -24.37 -15.26 -0.63
C LEU A 246 -24.99 -14.20 -1.55
N ILE A 247 -24.50 -14.08 -2.79
CA ILE A 247 -25.35 -14.31 -3.92
C ILE A 247 -25.91 -15.66 -3.54
N THR A 248 -27.05 -15.62 -2.87
CA THR A 248 -27.81 -16.80 -2.57
C THR A 248 -27.76 -17.58 -3.87
N THR A 249 -27.36 -18.85 -3.83
CA THR A 249 -27.46 -19.71 -5.00
C THR A 249 -28.86 -19.63 -5.63
N ASN A 250 -29.87 -19.17 -4.87
CA ASN A 250 -31.18 -18.74 -5.35
C ASN A 250 -31.19 -17.58 -6.37
N ASP A 251 -30.31 -16.57 -6.31
CA ASP A 251 -30.38 -15.37 -7.17
C ASP A 251 -29.50 -15.47 -8.43
N LEU A 252 -28.56 -16.42 -8.50
CA LEU A 252 -27.92 -16.82 -9.76
C LEU A 252 -28.72 -17.92 -10.47
N ASP A 253 -29.24 -18.93 -9.76
CA ASP A 253 -30.13 -19.94 -10.36
C ASP A 253 -31.38 -19.32 -10.99
N LYS A 254 -31.90 -18.23 -10.40
CA LYS A 254 -33.12 -17.57 -10.89
C LYS A 254 -32.94 -16.89 -12.25
N TYR A 255 -31.75 -16.38 -12.55
CA TYR A 255 -31.48 -15.65 -13.79
C TYR A 255 -30.56 -16.42 -14.77
N ASP A 256 -30.02 -17.57 -14.34
CA ASP A 256 -29.33 -18.54 -15.18
C ASP A 256 -30.33 -19.53 -15.80
N LEU A 257 -30.99 -19.08 -16.87
CA LEU A 257 -32.09 -19.80 -17.50
C LEU A 257 -31.61 -20.99 -18.33
N ASN A 258 -30.35 -20.99 -18.74
CA ASN A 258 -29.71 -22.10 -19.45
C ASN A 258 -28.89 -23.04 -18.54
N SER A 259 -28.75 -22.72 -17.25
CA SER A 259 -28.00 -23.49 -16.24
C SER A 259 -26.52 -23.68 -16.59
N ASP A 260 -25.90 -22.68 -17.22
CA ASP A 260 -24.48 -22.69 -17.60
C ASP A 260 -23.54 -22.11 -16.52
N GLY A 261 -24.12 -21.69 -15.40
CA GLY A 261 -23.45 -21.06 -14.27
C GLY A 261 -23.19 -19.56 -14.44
N LYS A 262 -23.75 -18.92 -15.49
CA LYS A 262 -23.52 -17.50 -15.80
C LYS A 262 -24.78 -16.81 -16.32
N THR A 263 -25.28 -15.83 -15.56
CA THR A 263 -26.30 -14.90 -16.05
C THR A 263 -25.73 -13.94 -17.11
N ASN A 264 -26.11 -14.13 -18.38
CA ASN A 264 -25.60 -13.34 -19.50
C ASN A 264 -26.66 -13.12 -20.61
N ALA A 265 -26.25 -12.57 -21.77
CA ALA A 265 -27.16 -12.28 -22.87
C ALA A 265 -27.88 -13.53 -23.42
N ALA A 266 -27.33 -14.73 -23.22
CA ALA A 266 -27.95 -15.99 -23.60
C ALA A 266 -29.25 -16.27 -22.83
N ASP A 267 -29.32 -15.89 -21.56
CA ASP A 267 -30.53 -16.05 -20.74
C ASP A 267 -31.63 -15.08 -21.18
N ASN A 268 -31.27 -13.85 -21.54
CA ASN A 268 -32.22 -12.89 -22.09
C ASN A 268 -32.90 -13.41 -23.38
N VAL A 269 -32.17 -14.20 -24.19
CA VAL A 269 -32.74 -14.85 -25.38
C VAL A 269 -33.77 -15.92 -24.99
N ILE A 270 -33.60 -16.61 -23.86
CA ILE A 270 -34.56 -17.63 -23.39
C ILE A 270 -35.89 -16.98 -23.01
N ILE A 271 -35.89 -15.80 -22.39
CA ILE A 271 -37.13 -15.06 -22.07
C ILE A 271 -37.87 -14.70 -23.35
N LEU A 272 -37.16 -14.13 -24.34
CA LEU A 272 -37.74 -13.76 -25.63
C LEU A 272 -38.34 -14.95 -26.39
N GLN A 273 -37.79 -16.15 -26.22
CA GLN A 273 -38.29 -17.38 -26.85
C GLN A 273 -39.51 -17.99 -26.14
N ASN A 274 -39.83 -17.56 -24.92
CA ASN A 274 -40.85 -18.17 -24.07
C ASN A 274 -42.02 -17.23 -23.72
N LEU A 275 -42.12 -16.06 -24.38
CA LEU A 275 -43.19 -15.09 -24.16
C LEU A 275 -44.60 -15.69 -24.24
N GLY A 276 -45.44 -15.36 -23.26
CA GLY A 276 -46.83 -15.80 -23.15
C GLY A 276 -47.13 -16.68 -21.94
N LYS A 277 -48.37 -17.19 -21.88
CA LYS A 277 -48.92 -17.89 -20.69
C LYS A 277 -48.53 -19.37 -20.56
N ASN A 278 -47.80 -19.92 -21.53
CA ASN A 278 -47.40 -21.34 -21.59
C ASN A 278 -45.94 -21.44 -22.07
N PRO A 279 -44.96 -20.99 -21.27
CA PRO A 279 -43.56 -21.05 -21.66
C PRO A 279 -43.10 -22.51 -21.77
N LYS A 280 -42.23 -22.80 -22.76
CA LYS A 280 -41.56 -24.12 -22.87
C LYS A 280 -40.52 -24.30 -21.78
N ASN A 281 -39.88 -23.20 -21.37
CA ASN A 281 -38.99 -23.13 -20.23
C ASN A 281 -39.68 -22.32 -19.13
N THR A 282 -40.19 -22.99 -18.11
CA THR A 282 -40.87 -22.34 -16.99
C THR A 282 -39.98 -21.42 -16.18
N ARG A 283 -38.64 -21.53 -16.31
CA ARG A 283 -37.70 -20.61 -15.66
C ARG A 283 -37.69 -19.21 -16.30
N ALA A 284 -38.21 -19.07 -17.52
CA ALA A 284 -38.31 -17.77 -18.18
C ALA A 284 -39.30 -16.82 -17.49
N ASP A 285 -40.20 -17.35 -16.65
CA ASP A 285 -41.08 -16.59 -15.77
C ASP A 285 -40.30 -16.26 -14.48
N ILE A 286 -39.56 -15.15 -14.51
CA ILE A 286 -38.66 -14.74 -13.44
C ILE A 286 -39.48 -14.18 -12.27
N ASN A 287 -40.60 -13.51 -12.54
CA ASN A 287 -41.43 -12.93 -11.49
C ASN A 287 -42.45 -13.90 -10.88
N GLU A 288 -42.57 -15.11 -11.43
CA GLU A 288 -43.47 -16.20 -11.02
C GLU A 288 -44.98 -15.83 -11.11
N ASP A 289 -45.36 -14.97 -12.05
CA ASP A 289 -46.75 -14.54 -12.27
C ASP A 289 -47.54 -15.39 -13.29
N ALA A 290 -46.93 -16.50 -13.74
CA ALA A 290 -47.43 -17.45 -14.73
C ALA A 290 -47.56 -16.90 -16.15
N VAL A 291 -46.96 -15.75 -16.45
CA VAL A 291 -46.92 -15.15 -17.78
C VAL A 291 -45.52 -14.60 -18.05
N VAL A 292 -44.83 -15.12 -19.06
CA VAL A 292 -43.55 -14.53 -19.48
C VAL A 292 -43.84 -13.28 -20.30
N ASP A 293 -43.53 -12.11 -19.76
CA ASP A 293 -43.81 -10.81 -20.37
C ASP A 293 -42.64 -9.81 -20.25
N GLN A 294 -42.92 -8.52 -20.51
CA GLN A 294 -41.91 -7.47 -20.48
C GLN A 294 -41.29 -7.28 -19.09
N LYS A 295 -42.00 -7.61 -18.01
CA LYS A 295 -41.47 -7.49 -16.66
C LYS A 295 -40.33 -8.47 -16.42
N ASP A 296 -40.40 -9.68 -16.98
CA ASP A 296 -39.31 -10.66 -16.88
C ASP A 296 -38.07 -10.17 -17.65
N LEU A 297 -38.26 -9.58 -18.82
CA LEU A 297 -37.18 -8.95 -19.60
C LEU A 297 -36.54 -7.76 -18.86
N ASP A 298 -37.35 -6.96 -18.17
CA ASP A 298 -36.88 -5.81 -17.40
C ASP A 298 -36.06 -6.26 -16.18
N LEU A 299 -36.53 -7.30 -15.47
CA LEU A 299 -35.79 -7.92 -14.36
C LEU A 299 -34.44 -8.49 -14.83
N MET A 300 -34.43 -9.21 -15.95
CA MET A 300 -33.20 -9.74 -16.55
C MET A 300 -32.24 -8.62 -16.98
N SER A 301 -32.76 -7.55 -17.59
CA SER A 301 -31.96 -6.41 -18.05
C SER A 301 -31.35 -5.65 -16.88
N GLN A 302 -32.10 -5.47 -15.78
CA GLN A 302 -31.58 -4.90 -14.55
C GLN A 302 -30.43 -5.74 -14.00
N LYS A 303 -30.61 -7.06 -13.93
CA LYS A 303 -29.58 -7.99 -13.43
C LYS A 303 -28.32 -7.96 -14.29
N LEU A 304 -28.45 -7.95 -15.61
CA LEU A 304 -27.30 -7.83 -16.53
C LEU A 304 -26.55 -6.51 -16.35
N LYS A 305 -27.26 -5.41 -16.06
CA LYS A 305 -26.66 -4.10 -15.82
C LYS A 305 -25.89 -4.04 -14.51
N GLU A 306 -26.39 -4.70 -13.47
CA GLU A 306 -25.69 -4.88 -12.19
C GLU A 306 -24.39 -5.68 -12.37
N LEU A 307 -24.42 -6.73 -13.18
CA LEU A 307 -23.25 -7.56 -13.50
C LEU A 307 -22.23 -6.86 -14.42
N GLY A 308 -22.69 -6.01 -15.35
CA GLY A 308 -21.82 -5.27 -16.27
C GLY A 308 -21.21 -3.99 -15.71
N SER A 309 -21.60 -3.56 -14.50
CA SER A 309 -21.09 -2.35 -13.83
C SER A 309 -20.03 -2.65 -12.77
N GLN A 310 -19.53 -3.90 -12.71
CA GLN A 310 -18.54 -4.40 -11.75
C GLN A 310 -17.18 -4.68 -12.40
#